data_AF-A0A8T5SWR0-F1
#
_entry.id   AF-A0A8T5SWR0-F1
#
_cell.length_a   1.000
_cell.length_b   1.000
_cell.length_c   1.000
_cell.angle_alpha   90.00
_cell.angle_beta   90.00
_cell.angle_gamma   90.00
#
_symmetry.space_group_name_H-M   'P 1'
#
loop_
_entity.id
_entity.type
_entity.pdbx_description
1 polymer ?
#
loop_
_entity_poly.entity_id
_entity_poly.type
_entity_poly.pdbx_seq_one_letter_code
_entity_poly.pdbx_strand_id
1 'polypeptide(L)'
;MNQHKENDDVDLPTEVIDRVNVGVVAVSLSLYEEGMNLEELVEVTGISDEDVSKCLDYLIQNRMVRKKVGSETYRVSNFKKMLQFLLSAGMVFPLGEQFSKSKDETG
;
A
#
# COMPACT_ATOMS: atom_id res chain seq x y z
N MET A 1 27.09 -18.87 20.24
CA MET A 1 26.66 -17.51 20.63
C MET A 1 25.85 -16.97 19.48
N ASN A 2 24.52 -17.08 19.55
CA ASN A 2 23.63 -16.55 18.51
C ASN A 2 23.38 -15.07 18.82
N GLN A 3 23.89 -14.20 17.96
CA GLN A 3 23.47 -12.80 17.93
C GLN A 3 22.10 -12.75 17.26
N HIS A 4 21.05 -12.60 18.06
CA HIS A 4 19.80 -12.03 17.55
C HIS A 4 20.12 -10.60 17.12
N LYS A 5 20.01 -10.35 15.81
CA LYS A 5 19.87 -8.99 15.29
C LYS A 5 18.59 -8.44 15.87
N GLU A 6 18.72 -7.53 16.84
CA GLU A 6 17.66 -6.58 17.16
C GLU A 6 17.33 -5.85 15.86
N ASN A 7 16.12 -6.10 15.33
CA ASN A 7 15.55 -5.19 14.35
C ASN A 7 15.40 -3.86 15.09
N ASP A 8 16.07 -2.82 14.59
CA ASP A 8 15.78 -1.45 14.97
C ASP A 8 14.31 -1.17 14.63
N ASP A 9 13.40 -1.44 15.57
CA ASP A 9 12.00 -1.04 15.48
C ASP A 9 11.98 0.49 15.50
N VAL A 10 12.00 1.07 14.30
CA VAL A 10 11.75 2.49 14.10
C VAL A 10 10.31 2.73 14.52
N ASP A 11 10.12 3.41 15.66
CA ASP A 11 8.80 3.89 16.10
C ASP A 11 8.28 4.91 15.08
N LEU A 12 7.55 4.41 14.08
CA LEU A 12 6.91 5.23 13.08
C LEU A 12 5.65 5.86 13.68
N PRO A 13 5.38 7.16 13.42
CA PRO A 13 4.13 7.77 13.83
C PRO A 13 2.93 7.02 13.24
N THR A 14 1.86 6.84 14.02
CA THR A 14 0.64 6.12 13.59
C THR A 14 0.07 6.65 12.27
N GLU A 15 0.08 7.97 12.07
CA GLU A 15 -0.39 8.57 10.82
C GLU A 15 0.43 8.17 9.57
N VAL A 16 1.71 7.83 9.76
CA VAL A 16 2.57 7.34 8.67
C VAL A 16 2.21 5.89 8.36
N ILE A 17 2.02 5.07 9.40
CA ILE A 17 1.59 3.68 9.28
C ILE A 17 0.25 3.60 8.54
N ASP A 18 -0.75 4.40 8.94
CA ASP A 18 -2.07 4.42 8.31
C ASP A 18 -1.98 4.77 6.81
N ARG A 19 -1.17 5.77 6.46
CA ARG A 19 -0.96 6.17 5.06
C ARG A 19 -0.31 5.07 4.24
N VAL A 20 0.70 4.41 4.80
CA VAL A 20 1.37 3.27 4.16
C VAL A 20 0.37 2.12 3.97
N ASN A 21 -0.41 1.78 5.00
CA ASN A 21 -1.41 0.72 4.93
C ASN A 21 -2.44 0.95 3.83
N VAL A 22 -3.00 2.16 3.73
CA VAL A 22 -3.93 2.52 2.65
C VAL A 22 -3.27 2.33 1.28
N GLY A 23 -2.01 2.73 1.16
CA GLY A 23 -1.25 2.56 -0.07
C GLY A 23 -1.01 1.12 -0.47
N VAL A 24 -0.56 0.31 0.48
CA VAL A 24 -0.32 -1.12 0.30
C VAL A 24 -1.62 -1.82 -0.12
N VAL A 25 -2.74 -1.57 0.57
CA VAL A 25 -4.05 -2.14 0.21
C VAL A 25 -4.50 -1.70 -1.19
N ALA A 26 -4.35 -0.41 -1.52
CA ALA A 26 -4.73 0.13 -2.82
C ALA A 26 -3.90 -0.46 -3.97
N VAL A 27 -2.58 -0.62 -3.77
CA VAL A 27 -1.70 -1.26 -4.74
C VAL A 27 -2.05 -2.73 -4.90
N SER A 28 -2.20 -3.48 -3.81
CA SER A 28 -2.60 -4.90 -3.85
C SER A 28 -3.89 -5.09 -4.65
N LEU A 29 -4.94 -4.30 -4.39
CA LEU A 29 -6.18 -4.35 -5.17
C LEU A 29 -6.00 -4.03 -6.66
N SER A 30 -5.01 -3.21 -7.01
CA SER A 30 -4.73 -2.83 -8.40
C SER A 30 -4.04 -3.92 -9.22
N LEU A 31 -3.43 -4.90 -8.55
CA LEU A 31 -2.73 -6.01 -9.19
C LEU A 31 -3.69 -7.10 -9.68
N TYR A 32 -4.95 -7.12 -9.22
CA TYR A 32 -5.92 -8.17 -9.51
C TYR A 32 -7.22 -7.59 -10.09
N GLU A 33 -7.45 -7.79 -11.39
CA GLU A 33 -8.63 -7.25 -12.09
C GLU A 33 -9.96 -7.78 -11.56
N GLU A 34 -9.98 -9.05 -11.14
CA GLU A 34 -11.14 -9.72 -10.53
C GLU A 34 -11.52 -9.12 -9.15
N GLY A 35 -10.58 -8.39 -8.53
CA GLY A 35 -10.65 -7.91 -7.17
C GLY A 35 -10.22 -8.95 -6.15
N MET A 36 -10.29 -8.57 -4.87
CA MET A 36 -9.94 -9.42 -3.74
C MET A 36 -10.96 -9.24 -2.61
N ASN A 37 -11.16 -10.28 -1.81
CA ASN A 37 -11.90 -10.20 -0.56
C ASN A 37 -11.00 -9.74 0.60
N LEU A 38 -11.59 -9.54 1.78
CA LEU A 38 -10.87 -9.06 2.96
C LEU A 38 -9.75 -10.02 3.40
N GLU A 39 -10.03 -11.32 3.45
CA GLU A 39 -9.08 -12.35 3.87
C GLU A 39 -7.87 -12.42 2.93
N GLU A 40 -8.11 -12.37 1.61
CA GLU A 40 -7.05 -12.32 0.59
C GLU A 40 -6.17 -11.07 0.75
N LEU A 41 -6.76 -9.92 1.09
CA LEU A 41 -6.01 -8.70 1.32
C LEU A 41 -5.18 -8.76 2.61
N VAL A 42 -5.72 -9.31 3.69
CA VAL A 42 -4.96 -9.55 4.93
C VAL A 42 -3.76 -10.44 4.65
N GLU A 43 -3.97 -11.55 3.92
CA GLU A 43 -2.90 -12.50 3.60
C GLU A 43 -1.79 -11.86 2.77
N VAL A 44 -2.14 -11.11 1.71
CA VAL A 44 -1.16 -10.54 0.78
C VAL A 44 -0.43 -9.34 1.38
N THR A 45 -1.11 -8.54 2.21
CA THR A 45 -0.52 -7.32 2.79
C THR A 45 0.18 -7.55 4.11
N GLY A 46 -0.18 -8.60 4.85
CA GLY A 46 0.26 -8.81 6.23
C GLY A 46 -0.30 -7.80 7.24
N ILE A 47 -1.25 -6.96 6.83
CA ILE A 47 -1.91 -5.95 7.68
C ILE A 47 -3.07 -6.63 8.42
N SER A 48 -3.35 -6.18 9.64
CA SER A 48 -4.46 -6.71 10.44
C SER A 48 -5.82 -6.58 9.72
N ASP A 49 -6.74 -7.51 9.97
CA ASP A 49 -8.10 -7.48 9.41
C ASP A 49 -8.82 -6.15 9.70
N GLU A 50 -8.66 -5.64 10.92
CA GLU A 50 -9.25 -4.37 11.36
C GLU A 50 -8.72 -3.19 10.54
N ASP A 51 -7.41 -3.14 10.31
CA ASP A 51 -6.78 -2.03 9.59
C ASP A 51 -7.01 -2.13 8.07
N VAL A 52 -7.05 -3.34 7.50
CA VAL A 52 -7.48 -3.53 6.10
C VAL A 52 -8.92 -3.07 5.93
N SER A 53 -9.81 -3.39 6.88
CA SER A 53 -11.21 -2.94 6.86
C SER A 53 -11.32 -1.41 6.89
N LYS A 54 -10.57 -0.73 7.78
CA LYS A 54 -10.49 0.74 7.81
C LYS A 54 -9.98 1.32 6.48
N CYS A 55 -8.95 0.71 5.89
CA CYS A 55 -8.42 1.12 4.59
C CYS A 55 -9.46 0.99 3.48
N LEU A 56 -10.19 -0.12 3.42
CA LEU A 56 -11.25 -0.36 2.44
C LEU A 56 -12.37 0.67 2.59
N ASP A 57 -12.82 0.96 3.81
CA ASP A 57 -13.84 1.97 4.07
C ASP A 57 -13.40 3.35 3.56
N TYR A 58 -12.17 3.76 3.87
CA TYR A 58 -11.61 5.01 3.37
C TYR A 58 -11.58 5.05 1.82
N LEU A 59 -11.10 3.97 1.18
CA LEU A 59 -11.00 3.88 -0.27
C LEU A 59 -12.38 3.89 -0.96
N ILE A 60 -13.40 3.28 -0.32
CA ILE A 60 -14.78 3.26 -0.80
C ILE A 60 -15.43 4.63 -0.65
N GLN A 61 -15.31 5.27 0.52
CA GLN A 61 -15.83 6.62 0.77
C GLN A 61 -15.25 7.64 -0.22
N ASN A 62 -13.99 7.44 -0.60
CA ASN A 62 -13.31 8.26 -1.59
C ASN A 62 -13.53 7.82 -3.05
N ARG A 63 -14.38 6.82 -3.32
CA ARG A 63 -14.71 6.33 -4.67
C ARG A 63 -13.48 5.84 -5.45
N MET A 64 -12.49 5.28 -4.77
CA MET A 64 -11.30 4.67 -5.37
C MET A 64 -11.48 3.16 -5.54
N VAL A 65 -12.19 2.54 -4.59
CA VAL A 65 -12.55 1.12 -4.57
C VAL A 65 -14.08 0.99 -4.50
N ARG A 66 -14.62 -0.15 -4.93
CA ARG A 66 -16.03 -0.53 -4.73
C ARG A 66 -16.12 -1.99 -4.33
N LYS A 67 -17.08 -2.31 -3.46
CA LYS A 67 -17.52 -3.69 -3.20
C LYS A 67 -18.47 -4.13 -4.31
N LYS A 68 -18.27 -5.34 -4.85
CA LYS A 68 -19.15 -5.93 -5.85
C LYS A 68 -20.48 -6.32 -5.17
N VAL A 69 -21.60 -5.96 -5.79
CA VAL A 69 -22.93 -6.25 -5.23
C VAL A 69 -23.14 -7.75 -5.17
N GLY A 70 -23.52 -8.26 -3.99
CA GLY A 70 -23.74 -9.68 -3.77
C GLY A 70 -22.46 -10.51 -3.60
N SER A 71 -21.29 -9.88 -3.41
CA SER A 71 -20.08 -10.60 -3.00
C SER A 71 -19.24 -9.78 -2.00
N GLU A 72 -18.32 -10.47 -1.33
CA GLU A 72 -17.33 -9.87 -0.43
C GLU A 72 -16.08 -9.36 -1.17
N THR A 73 -16.19 -9.13 -2.49
CA THR A 73 -15.06 -8.79 -3.35
C THR A 73 -14.97 -7.28 -3.55
N TYR A 74 -13.79 -6.73 -3.29
CA TYR A 74 -13.43 -5.33 -3.52
C TYR A 74 -12.60 -5.22 -4.79
N ARG A 75 -12.85 -4.15 -5.56
CA ARG A 75 -12.10 -3.87 -6.79
C ARG A 75 -11.86 -2.39 -6.96
N VAL A 76 -10.76 -2.04 -7.62
CA VAL A 76 -10.49 -0.66 -8.03
C VAL A 76 -11.62 -0.18 -8.95
N SER A 77 -12.21 0.95 -8.60
CA SER A 77 -13.29 1.58 -9.37
C SER A 77 -12.82 2.84 -10.09
N ASN A 78 -11.78 3.50 -9.57
CA ASN A 78 -11.19 4.69 -10.18
C ASN A 78 -9.66 4.69 -9.97
N PHE A 79 -8.96 4.00 -10.88
CA PHE A 79 -7.50 3.88 -10.83
C PHE A 79 -6.80 5.23 -10.91
N LYS A 80 -7.29 6.16 -11.74
CA LYS A 80 -6.72 7.52 -11.86
C LYS A 80 -6.73 8.26 -10.52
N LYS A 81 -7.87 8.25 -9.81
CA LYS A 81 -8.00 8.92 -8.51
C LYS A 81 -7.14 8.25 -7.46
N MET A 82 -7.10 6.91 -7.47
CA MET A 82 -6.23 6.13 -6.61
C MET A 82 -4.77 6.50 -6.82
N LEU A 83 -4.29 6.51 -8.07
CA LEU A 83 -2.92 6.91 -8.40
C LEU A 83 -2.60 8.34 -7.96
N GLN A 84 -3.50 9.30 -8.20
CA GLN A 84 -3.34 10.68 -7.72
C GLN A 84 -3.20 10.76 -6.20
N PHE A 85 -4.02 9.99 -5.47
CA PHE A 85 -3.91 9.89 -4.02
C PHE A 85 -2.55 9.33 -3.60
N LEU A 86 -2.12 8.20 -4.17
CA LEU A 86 -0.83 7.57 -3.84
C LEU A 86 0.34 8.53 -4.07
N LEU A 87 0.32 9.26 -5.20
CA LEU A 87 1.34 10.26 -5.52
C LEU A 87 1.33 11.42 -4.51
N SER A 88 0.16 11.93 -4.15
CA SER A 88 0.03 13.04 -3.20
C SER A 88 0.38 12.65 -1.76
N ALA A 89 0.22 11.38 -1.40
CA ALA A 89 0.55 10.85 -0.09
C ALA A 89 2.07 10.62 0.11
N GLY A 90 2.90 10.94 -0.89
CA GLY A 90 4.35 10.79 -0.80
C GLY A 90 4.83 9.36 -1.02
N MET A 91 3.99 8.45 -1.53
CA MET A 91 4.40 7.09 -1.90
C MET A 91 5.11 7.04 -3.27
N VAL A 92 5.81 8.12 -3.59
CA VAL A 92 6.62 8.24 -4.80
C VAL A 92 8.07 8.15 -4.37
N PHE A 93 8.78 7.14 -4.84
CA PHE A 93 10.24 7.10 -4.67
C PHE A 93 10.85 8.26 -5.45
N PRO A 94 11.66 9.15 -4.82
CA PRO A 94 12.51 10.05 -5.58
C PRO A 94 13.61 9.22 -6.25
N LEU A 95 13.42 8.89 -7.53
CA LEU A 95 14.41 8.17 -8.35
C LEU A 95 15.69 8.99 -8.62
N GLY A 96 15.77 10.24 -8.14
CA GLY A 96 16.83 11.19 -8.50
C GLY A 96 18.21 10.92 -7.89
N GLU A 97 18.32 10.23 -6.75
CA GLU A 97 19.59 10.12 -6.02
C GLU A 97 20.33 8.78 -6.21
N GLN A 98 19.63 7.70 -6.56
CA GLN A 98 20.26 6.37 -6.71
C GLN A 98 20.84 6.10 -8.09
N PHE A 99 20.34 6.73 -9.16
CA PHE A 99 20.88 6.55 -10.52
C PHE A 99 22.09 7.45 -10.85
N SER A 100 22.38 8.43 -9.99
CA SER A 100 23.45 9.41 -10.23
C SER A 100 24.83 8.89 -9.82
N LYS A 101 24.90 7.85 -8.99
CA LYS A 101 26.18 7.29 -8.48
C LYS A 101 26.81 6.22 -9.36
N SER A 102 26.14 5.77 -10.43
CA SER A 102 26.64 4.70 -11.29
C SER A 102 27.39 5.19 -12.54
N LYS A 103 27.78 6.47 -12.62
CA LYS A 103 28.48 7.04 -13.78
C LYS A 103 29.96 7.43 -13.56
N ASP A 104 30.48 7.35 -12.34
CA ASP A 104 31.82 7.86 -12.02
C ASP A 104 32.86 6.78 -11.63
N GLU A 105 32.62 5.48 -11.87
CA GLU A 105 33.59 4.41 -11.59
C GLU A 105 34.27 3.79 -12.82
N THR A 106 34.31 4.52 -13.94
CA THR A 106 35.23 4.21 -15.04
C THR A 106 35.95 5.49 -15.48
N GLY A 107 37.02 5.81 -14.75
CA GLY A 107 38.03 6.80 -15.11
C GLY A 107 39.41 6.31 -14.67
#